data_AF-A0A353YH79-F1
#
_entry.id   AF-A0A353YH79-F1
#
_cell.length_a   1.000
_cell.length_b   1.000
_cell.length_c   1.000
_cell.angle_alpha   90.00
_cell.angle_beta   90.00
_cell.angle_gamma   90.00
#
_symmetry.space_group_name_H-M   'P 1'
#
loop_
_entity.id
_entity.type
_entity.pdbx_description
1 polymer ?
#
loop_
_entity_poly.entity_id
_entity_poly.type
_entity_poly.pdbx_seq_one_letter_code
_entity_poly.pdbx_strand_id
1 'polypeptide(L)'
;MIRRAATYALIAAFSFATTPSFACTGISLNAKDGAMIRGRTMEFGFPLSSNVIVIPAGTAMNGTLPDGKKGIGYITRYAMAGANAVGQTVILDGLND
;
A
#
# COMPACT_ATOMS: atom_id res chain seq x y z
N MET A 1 -3.33 41.40 23.87
CA MET A 1 -4.21 40.26 24.16
C MET A 1 -4.77 39.61 22.89
N ILE A 2 -5.25 40.39 21.91
CA ILE A 2 -5.77 39.90 20.61
C ILE A 2 -4.78 38.99 19.84
N ARG A 3 -3.50 39.35 19.78
CA ARG A 3 -2.48 38.55 19.07
C ARG A 3 -2.36 37.12 19.61
N ARG A 4 -2.41 36.94 20.93
CA ARG A 4 -2.32 35.61 21.58
C ARG A 4 -3.58 34.78 21.34
N ALA A 5 -4.76 35.42 21.43
CA ALA A 5 -6.02 34.76 21.13
C ALA A 5 -6.09 34.28 19.67
N ALA A 6 -5.60 35.09 18.72
CA ALA A 6 -5.49 34.69 17.32
C ALA A 6 -4.53 33.51 17.11
N THR A 7 -3.38 33.49 17.80
CA THR A 7 -2.44 32.36 17.73
C THR A 7 -3.06 31.07 18.27
N TYR A 8 -3.76 31.13 19.41
CA TYR A 8 -4.43 29.96 19.97
C TYR A 8 -5.57 29.44 19.08
N ALA A 9 -6.34 30.35 18.47
CA ALA A 9 -7.39 29.97 17.51
C ALA A 9 -6.81 29.27 16.27
N LEU A 10 -5.67 29.73 15.75
CA LEU A 10 -5.00 29.12 14.59
C LEU A 10 -4.44 27.73 14.92
N ILE A 11 -3.82 27.55 16.09
CA ILE A 11 -3.31 26.25 16.55
C ILE A 11 -4.47 25.25 16.72
N ALA A 12 -5.58 25.69 17.33
CA ALA A 12 -6.77 24.85 17.46
C ALA A 12 -7.32 24.45 16.08
N ALA A 13 -7.44 25.38 15.14
CA ALA A 13 -7.92 25.09 13.78
C ALA A 13 -7.07 24.05 13.03
N PHE A 14 -5.74 24.14 13.11
CA PHE A 14 -4.85 23.15 12.47
C PHE A 14 -4.85 21.79 13.15
N SER A 15 -5.14 21.72 14.45
CA SER A 15 -5.21 20.47 15.20
C SER A 15 -6.41 19.59 14.77
N PHE A 16 -7.49 20.19 14.27
CA PHE A 16 -8.69 19.48 13.79
C PHE A 16 -8.69 19.20 12.27
N ALA A 17 -7.69 19.66 11.53
CA ALA A 17 -7.65 19.55 10.07
C ALA A 17 -7.16 18.18 9.54
N THR A 18 -6.84 17.23 10.42
CA THR A 18 -6.39 15.89 10.01
C THR A 18 -7.59 14.96 9.85
N THR A 19 -8.28 15.05 8.71
CA THR A 19 -9.20 13.97 8.33
C THR A 19 -8.38 12.77 7.89
N PRO A 20 -8.69 11.54 8.37
CA PRO A 20 -8.05 10.35 7.83
C PRO A 20 -8.38 10.27 6.34
N SER A 21 -7.36 10.30 5.47
CA SER A 21 -7.58 10.08 4.04
C SER A 21 -7.95 8.61 3.83
N PHE A 22 -9.15 8.35 3.31
CA PHE A 22 -9.50 7.01 2.82
C PHE A 22 -8.67 6.71 1.57
N ALA A 23 -7.52 6.08 1.78
CA ALA A 23 -6.61 5.63 0.73
C ALA A 23 -6.47 4.11 0.79
N CYS A 24 -6.10 3.51 -0.34
CA CYS A 24 -5.97 2.07 -0.54
C CYS A 24 -7.24 1.31 -0.16
N THR A 25 -8.33 1.52 -0.88
CA THR A 25 -9.61 0.84 -0.62
C THR A 25 -9.63 -0.53 -1.29
N GLY A 26 -9.93 -1.58 -0.51
CA GLY A 26 -10.12 -2.94 -1.01
C GLY A 26 -11.59 -3.37 -1.00
N ILE A 27 -12.04 -4.06 -2.04
CA ILE A 27 -13.37 -4.66 -2.14
C ILE A 27 -13.26 -6.15 -2.48
N SER A 28 -14.26 -6.91 -2.04
CA SER A 28 -14.41 -8.33 -2.33
C SER A 28 -15.84 -8.61 -2.76
N LEU A 29 -16.01 -9.29 -3.89
CA LEU A 29 -17.30 -9.68 -4.42
C LEU A 29 -17.37 -11.20 -4.45
N ASN A 30 -18.43 -11.75 -3.86
CA ASN A 30 -18.77 -13.16 -3.99
C ASN A 30 -19.81 -13.30 -5.10
N ALA A 31 -19.42 -13.91 -6.21
CA ALA A 31 -20.30 -14.15 -7.34
C ALA A 31 -21.23 -15.35 -7.09
N LYS A 32 -22.37 -15.39 -7.76
CA LYS A 32 -23.39 -16.44 -7.55
C LYS A 32 -22.91 -17.84 -7.94
N ASP A 33 -21.90 -17.94 -8.80
CA ASP A 33 -21.25 -19.18 -9.22
C ASP A 33 -20.12 -19.63 -8.28
N GLY A 34 -19.89 -18.90 -7.17
CA GLY A 34 -18.86 -19.20 -6.18
C GLY A 34 -17.50 -18.56 -6.46
N ALA A 35 -17.34 -17.82 -7.57
CA ALA A 35 -16.12 -17.08 -7.83
C ALA A 35 -15.93 -15.91 -6.84
N MET A 36 -14.67 -15.64 -6.47
CA MET A 36 -14.30 -14.52 -5.62
C MET A 36 -13.53 -13.48 -6.44
N ILE A 37 -14.04 -12.26 -6.50
CA ILE A 37 -13.38 -11.14 -7.20
C ILE A 37 -12.84 -10.18 -6.14
N ARG A 38 -11.57 -9.82 -6.27
CA ARG A 38 -10.89 -8.85 -5.40
C ARG A 38 -10.48 -7.63 -6.23
N GLY A 39 -10.71 -6.45 -5.69
CA GLY A 39 -10.29 -5.20 -6.30
C GLY A 39 -9.70 -4.28 -5.25
N ARG A 40 -8.71 -3.48 -5.64
CA ARG A 40 -8.08 -2.51 -4.76
C ARG A 40 -7.75 -1.23 -5.53
N THR A 41 -7.90 -0.10 -4.87
CA THR A 41 -7.35 1.17 -5.35
C THR A 41 -5.96 1.42 -4.77
N MET A 42 -5.13 2.18 -5.49
CA MET A 42 -3.73 2.43 -5.13
C MET A 42 -3.44 3.93 -5.14
N GLU A 43 -3.89 4.62 -4.10
CA GLU A 43 -3.73 6.07 -3.94
C GLU A 43 -2.38 6.42 -3.33
N PHE A 44 -1.57 7.15 -4.09
CA PHE A 44 -0.31 7.75 -3.64
C PHE A 44 -0.24 9.19 -4.11
N GLY A 45 0.48 10.04 -3.37
CA GLY A 45 0.68 11.46 -3.71
C GLY A 45 1.56 11.69 -4.95
N PHE A 46 2.02 10.62 -5.60
CA PHE A 46 2.86 10.65 -6.80
C PHE A 46 2.62 9.37 -7.63
N PRO A 47 2.90 9.39 -8.95
CA PRO A 47 2.73 8.21 -9.80
C PRO A 47 3.74 7.13 -9.45
N LEU A 48 3.25 5.94 -9.11
CA LEU A 48 4.09 4.80 -8.74
C LEU A 48 4.77 4.11 -9.92
N SER A 49 4.32 4.37 -11.14
CA SER A 49 4.80 3.69 -12.37
C SER A 49 4.73 2.16 -12.25
N SER A 50 3.59 1.67 -11.77
CA SER A 50 3.32 0.26 -11.53
C SER A 50 3.25 -0.55 -12.83
N ASN A 51 3.80 -1.76 -12.78
CA ASN A 51 3.71 -2.79 -13.80
C ASN A 51 3.02 -4.03 -13.22
N VAL A 52 2.36 -4.80 -14.07
CA VAL A 52 1.95 -6.16 -13.71
C VAL A 52 3.19 -7.05 -13.84
N ILE A 53 3.61 -7.65 -12.74
CA ILE A 53 4.78 -8.53 -12.69
C ILE A 53 4.37 -9.93 -12.22
N VAL A 54 5.22 -10.90 -12.54
CA VAL A 54 5.14 -12.28 -12.04
C VAL A 54 6.42 -12.57 -11.26
N ILE A 55 6.26 -13.07 -10.04
CA ILE A 55 7.34 -13.58 -9.18
C ILE A 55 7.20 -15.11 -9.15
N PRO A 56 8.12 -15.88 -9.75
CA PRO A 56 8.04 -17.34 -9.76
C PRO A 56 8.13 -17.96 -8.36
N ALA A 57 7.60 -19.18 -8.19
CA ALA A 57 7.89 -20.01 -7.03
C ALA A 57 9.41 -20.28 -6.94
N GLY A 58 9.94 -20.44 -5.73
CA GLY A 58 11.36 -20.63 -5.49
C GLY A 58 12.21 -19.35 -5.53
N THR A 59 11.58 -18.17 -5.64
CA THR A 59 12.29 -16.89 -5.65
C THR A 59 12.74 -16.51 -4.24
N ALA A 60 14.02 -16.15 -4.10
CA ALA A 60 14.54 -15.61 -2.85
C ALA A 60 14.11 -14.16 -2.66
N MET A 61 13.43 -13.89 -1.56
CA MET A 61 12.90 -12.58 -1.18
C MET A 61 13.53 -12.13 0.13
N ASN A 62 13.69 -10.82 0.30
CA ASN A 62 14.15 -10.21 1.55
C ASN A 62 13.29 -9.00 1.88
N GLY A 63 12.93 -8.84 3.15
CA GLY A 63 12.40 -7.57 3.65
C GLY A 63 13.47 -6.48 3.65
N THR A 64 13.04 -5.22 3.65
CA THR A 64 13.90 -4.05 3.80
C THR A 64 13.59 -3.38 5.14
N LEU A 65 14.61 -3.18 5.98
CA LEU A 65 14.48 -2.50 7.27
C LEU A 65 14.46 -0.97 7.09
N PRO A 66 14.01 -0.19 8.10
CA PRO A 66 14.01 1.27 8.02
C PRO A 66 15.37 1.92 7.77
N ASP A 67 16.47 1.24 8.13
CA ASP A 67 17.85 1.68 7.87
C ASP A 67 18.39 1.19 6.51
N GLY A 68 17.55 0.60 5.67
CA GLY A 68 17.89 0.06 4.36
C GLY A 68 18.60 -1.29 4.38
N LYS A 69 18.86 -1.88 5.55
CA LYS A 69 19.47 -3.21 5.64
C LYS A 69 18.48 -4.32 5.29
N LYS A 70 19.02 -5.49 4.96
CA LYS A 70 18.23 -6.71 4.73
C LYS A 70 17.53 -7.14 6.01
N GLY A 71 16.22 -7.26 5.94
CA GLY A 71 15.38 -7.90 6.94
C GLY A 71 15.24 -9.40 6.70
N ILE A 72 14.14 -9.97 7.20
CA ILE A 72 13.83 -11.40 7.09
C ILE A 72 13.85 -11.84 5.62
N GLY A 73 14.56 -12.94 5.35
CA GLY A 73 14.57 -13.60 4.05
C GLY A 73 13.65 -14.81 4.01
N TYR A 74 13.05 -15.07 2.86
CA TYR A 74 12.25 -16.28 2.62
C TYR A 74 12.35 -16.70 1.15
N ILE A 75 12.00 -17.96 0.87
CA ILE A 75 11.85 -18.48 -0.48
C ILE A 75 10.34 -18.58 -0.78
N THR A 76 9.87 -18.03 -1.89
CA THR A 76 8.46 -18.11 -2.26
C THR A 76 8.06 -19.56 -2.49
N ARG A 77 6.94 -19.99 -1.88
CA ARG A 77 6.40 -21.34 -2.11
C ARG A 77 5.59 -21.42 -3.41
N TYR A 78 4.88 -20.34 -3.73
CA TYR A 78 3.96 -20.22 -4.84
C TYR A 78 4.43 -19.11 -5.79
N ALA A 79 4.03 -19.21 -7.05
CA ALA A 79 4.17 -18.10 -7.98
C ALA A 79 3.13 -17.03 -7.63
N MET A 80 3.48 -15.77 -7.82
CA MET A 80 2.62 -14.63 -7.50
C MET A 80 2.56 -13.69 -8.70
N ALA A 81 1.38 -13.19 -9.03
CA ALA A 81 1.18 -12.19 -10.07
C ALA A 81 0.41 -11.00 -9.52
N GLY A 82 0.79 -9.78 -9.90
CA GLY A 82 0.14 -8.58 -9.39
C GLY A 82 0.86 -7.29 -9.75
N ALA A 83 0.33 -6.19 -9.24
CA ALA A 83 0.89 -4.86 -9.49
C ALA A 83 2.04 -4.56 -8.53
N ASN A 84 3.16 -4.07 -9.07
CA ASN A 84 4.28 -3.56 -8.28
C ASN A 84 4.20 -2.05 -8.06
N ALA A 85 5.24 -1.48 -7.44
CA ALA A 85 5.43 -0.04 -7.38
C ALA A 85 6.90 0.33 -7.46
N VAL A 86 7.17 1.55 -7.91
CA VAL A 86 8.50 2.21 -7.88
C VAL A 86 9.64 1.34 -8.41
N GLY A 87 9.34 0.53 -9.44
CA GLY A 87 10.31 -0.36 -10.08
C GLY A 87 10.80 -1.54 -9.24
N GLN A 88 10.22 -1.78 -8.07
CA GLN A 88 10.62 -2.87 -7.19
C GLN A 88 9.96 -4.20 -7.58
N THR A 89 10.68 -5.31 -7.37
CA THR A 89 10.13 -6.67 -7.50
C THR A 89 9.34 -7.03 -6.23
N VAL A 90 8.20 -6.37 -6.05
CA VAL A 90 7.25 -6.59 -4.95
C VAL A 90 5.82 -6.60 -5.49
N ILE A 91 4.92 -7.33 -4.85
CA ILE A 91 3.49 -7.33 -5.17
C ILE A 91 2.77 -6.48 -4.11
N LEU A 92 2.17 -5.36 -4.52
CA LEU A 92 1.33 -4.54 -3.65
C LEU A 92 -0.10 -5.08 -3.56
N ASP A 93 -0.61 -5.61 -4.67
CA ASP A 93 -1.86 -6.34 -4.74
C ASP A 93 -1.79 -7.36 -5.88
N GLY A 94 -2.38 -8.53 -5.70
CA GLY A 94 -2.22 -9.65 -6.61
C GLY A 94 -2.82 -10.96 -6.10
N LEU A 95 -2.41 -12.04 -6.74
CA LEU A 95 -2.84 -13.41 -6.45
C LEU A 95 -1.67 -14.38 -6.59
N ASN A 96 -1.77 -15.52 -5.93
CA ASN A 96 -0.84 -16.64 -6.07
C ASN A 96 -1.56 -17.88 -6.62
N ASP A 97 -0.77 -18.86 -7.09
CA ASP A 97 -1.25 -20.19 -7.44
C ASP A 97 -1.34 -21.14 -6.23
#